data_AF-A0A3B3C4I0-F1
#
_entry.id   AF-A0A3B3C4I0-F1
#
_cell.length_a   1.000
_cell.length_b   1.000
_cell.length_c   1.000
_cell.angle_alpha   90.00
_cell.angle_beta   90.00
_cell.angle_gamma   90.00
#
_symmetry.space_group_name_H-M   'P 1'
#
loop_
_entity.id
_entity.type
_entity.pdbx_description
1 polymer ?
#
loop_
_entity_poly.entity_id
_entity_poly.type
_entity_poly.pdbx_seq_one_letter_code
_entity_poly.pdbx_strand_id
1 'polypeptide(L)'
;GRCFVVVRALSGTEQLRRRLSAKIQHNKLENGPHAPVYHLLNLFAYGTYCDYKERAASLPELTPAQRNKLRHLSIISLASNLKCLPYSLLLQQLELKNVRELEDLLIEAVYCDIIQGKLDQRNQQVEVDCSVGRDLGPNELPNIINTLQEWCTGCEAVLCGIEEQVSRANQYRESQLKVKVQVETEVSNLQKTLKASAASPSSGPAPAGAASNQDADQPAEPRDPASSQEPRQPGKKSSKVKGPPRPRHCSLESAAQPRASTFDLVGTLVLSFLVIEI
;
A
#
# COMPACT_ATOMS: atom_id res chain seq x y z
N GLY A 1 4.29 9.60 -51.57
CA GLY A 1 3.86 10.96 -51.19
C GLY A 1 2.34 11.07 -51.00
N ARG A 2 1.55 10.99 -52.08
CA ARG A 2 0.13 11.41 -52.06
C ARG A 2 -0.88 10.34 -51.55
N CYS A 3 -0.58 9.05 -51.68
CA CYS A 3 -1.47 7.98 -51.21
C CYS A 3 -1.53 7.86 -49.67
N PHE A 4 -0.46 8.21 -48.95
CA PHE A 4 -0.40 8.09 -47.49
C PHE A 4 -1.26 9.16 -46.76
N VAL A 5 -1.42 10.33 -47.36
CA VAL A 5 -2.24 11.42 -46.82
C VAL A 5 -3.74 11.12 -46.99
N VAL A 6 -4.12 10.53 -48.13
CA VAL A 6 -5.52 10.16 -48.43
C VAL A 6 -5.99 9.02 -47.53
N VAL A 7 -5.16 8.00 -47.25
CA VAL A 7 -5.52 6.89 -46.34
C VAL A 7 -5.68 7.37 -44.89
N ARG A 8 -4.84 8.32 -44.42
CA ARG A 8 -5.01 8.93 -43.09
C ARG A 8 -6.28 9.79 -43.00
N ALA A 9 -6.61 10.55 -44.04
CA ALA A 9 -7.82 11.36 -44.09
C ALA A 9 -9.08 10.49 -44.11
N LEU A 10 -9.10 9.43 -44.92
CA LEU A 10 -10.22 8.49 -45.01
C LEU A 10 -10.41 7.66 -43.72
N SER A 11 -9.33 7.27 -43.07
CA SER A 11 -9.37 6.61 -41.74
C SER A 11 -9.92 7.55 -40.67
N GLY A 12 -9.52 8.83 -40.69
CA GLY A 12 -10.06 9.86 -39.82
C GLY A 12 -11.55 10.11 -40.04
N THR A 13 -12.02 10.17 -41.29
CA THR A 13 -13.45 10.39 -41.62
C THR A 13 -14.32 9.19 -41.29
N GLU A 14 -13.85 7.96 -41.51
CA GLU A 14 -14.59 6.75 -41.13
C GLU A 14 -14.64 6.56 -39.62
N GLN A 15 -13.56 6.89 -38.90
CA GLN A 15 -13.56 6.87 -37.44
C GLN A 15 -14.45 7.97 -36.85
N LEU A 16 -14.46 9.16 -37.47
CA LEU A 16 -15.37 10.24 -37.09
C LEU A 16 -16.83 9.87 -37.39
N ARG A 17 -17.11 9.20 -38.52
CA ARG A 17 -18.44 8.71 -38.90
C ARG A 17 -18.94 7.62 -37.96
N ARG A 18 -18.08 6.69 -37.55
CA ARG A 18 -18.38 5.68 -36.51
C ARG A 18 -18.66 6.34 -35.16
N ARG A 19 -17.87 7.34 -34.76
CA ARG A 19 -18.09 8.10 -33.52
C ARG A 19 -19.37 8.94 -33.56
N LEU A 20 -19.67 9.60 -34.69
CA LEU A 20 -20.92 10.33 -34.87
C LEU A 20 -22.11 9.37 -34.87
N SER A 21 -22.01 8.23 -35.56
CA SER A 21 -23.07 7.23 -35.60
C SER A 21 -23.32 6.64 -34.20
N ALA A 22 -22.28 6.31 -33.45
CA ALA A 22 -22.41 5.88 -32.05
C ALA A 22 -23.03 6.97 -31.16
N LYS A 23 -22.62 8.25 -31.32
CA LYS A 23 -23.24 9.38 -30.60
C LYS A 23 -24.70 9.59 -30.95
N ILE A 24 -25.07 9.44 -32.23
CA ILE A 24 -26.45 9.57 -32.70
C ILE A 24 -27.31 8.42 -32.18
N GLN A 25 -26.80 7.18 -32.19
CA GLN A 25 -27.50 6.03 -31.61
C GLN A 25 -27.67 6.16 -30.10
N HIS A 26 -26.64 6.62 -29.39
CA HIS A 26 -26.69 6.93 -27.96
C HIS A 26 -27.79 7.96 -27.65
N ASN A 27 -27.81 9.07 -28.38
CA ASN A 27 -28.80 10.14 -28.18
C ASN A 27 -30.24 9.70 -28.53
N LYS A 28 -30.38 8.78 -29.48
CA LYS A 28 -31.68 8.21 -29.89
C LYS A 28 -32.25 7.24 -28.87
N LEU A 29 -31.40 6.51 -28.15
CA LEU A 29 -31.80 5.62 -27.06
C LEU A 29 -32.07 6.41 -25.77
N GLU A 30 -31.31 7.47 -25.53
CA GLU A 30 -31.44 8.36 -24.36
C GLU A 30 -32.76 9.17 -24.38
N ASN A 31 -33.17 9.69 -25.53
CA ASN A 31 -34.38 10.53 -25.66
C ASN A 31 -35.56 9.82 -26.36
N GLY A 32 -35.42 8.51 -26.57
CA GLY A 32 -36.37 7.71 -27.33
C GLY A 32 -37.44 7.02 -26.47
N PRO A 33 -38.31 6.21 -27.10
CA PRO A 33 -39.29 5.38 -26.39
C PRO A 33 -38.64 4.33 -25.47
N HIS A 34 -37.35 4.05 -25.66
CA HIS A 34 -36.56 3.12 -24.83
C HIS A 34 -35.72 3.82 -23.76
N ALA A 35 -35.96 5.11 -23.50
CA ALA A 35 -35.26 5.87 -22.47
C ALA A 35 -35.23 5.16 -21.09
N PRO A 36 -36.32 4.51 -20.60
CA PRO A 36 -36.27 3.79 -19.33
C PRO A 36 -35.26 2.62 -19.31
N VAL A 37 -35.11 1.92 -20.43
CA VAL A 37 -34.16 0.80 -20.57
C VAL A 37 -32.72 1.34 -20.66
N TYR A 38 -32.53 2.46 -21.34
CA TYR A 38 -31.23 3.15 -21.39
C TYR A 38 -30.80 3.65 -20.00
N HIS A 39 -31.72 4.24 -19.23
CA HIS A 39 -31.45 4.64 -17.85
C HIS A 39 -31.15 3.44 -16.94
N LEU A 40 -31.82 2.31 -17.17
CA LEU A 40 -31.51 1.06 -16.48
C LEU A 40 -30.10 0.57 -16.81
N LEU A 41 -29.69 0.60 -18.08
CA LEU A 41 -28.32 0.23 -18.46
C LEU A 41 -27.28 1.13 -17.79
N ASN A 42 -27.49 2.44 -17.79
CA ASN A 42 -26.61 3.38 -17.10
C ASN A 42 -26.54 3.13 -15.58
N LEU A 43 -27.63 2.69 -14.98
CA LEU A 43 -27.67 2.28 -13.57
C LEU A 43 -26.82 1.03 -13.32
N PHE A 44 -26.87 0.02 -14.19
CA PHE A 44 -26.01 -1.15 -14.07
C PHE A 44 -24.52 -0.83 -14.32
N ALA A 45 -24.23 0.07 -15.25
CA ALA A 45 -22.86 0.49 -15.53
C ALA A 45 -22.25 1.32 -14.39
N TYR A 46 -22.97 2.31 -13.86
CA TYR A 46 -22.40 3.32 -12.96
C TYR A 46 -23.11 3.49 -11.62
N GLY A 47 -24.36 3.06 -11.50
CA GLY A 47 -25.20 3.27 -10.32
C GLY A 47 -25.13 2.15 -9.28
N THR A 48 -25.91 2.32 -8.21
CA THR A 48 -26.00 1.37 -7.10
C THR A 48 -27.42 0.84 -6.92
N TYR A 49 -27.62 -0.08 -5.98
CA TYR A 49 -28.93 -0.56 -5.61
C TYR A 49 -29.81 0.53 -4.97
N CYS A 50 -29.21 1.44 -4.19
CA CYS A 50 -29.92 2.60 -3.64
C CYS A 50 -30.45 3.51 -4.75
N ASP A 51 -29.64 3.76 -5.78
CA ASP A 51 -30.05 4.53 -6.96
C ASP A 51 -31.26 3.91 -7.69
N TYR A 52 -31.33 2.58 -7.77
CA TYR A 52 -32.50 1.88 -8.34
C TYR A 52 -33.75 2.16 -7.53
N LYS A 53 -33.64 2.10 -6.20
CA LYS A 53 -34.77 2.31 -5.28
C LYS A 53 -35.33 3.71 -5.38
N GLU A 54 -34.47 4.72 -5.47
CA GLU A 54 -34.89 6.12 -5.63
C GLU A 54 -35.60 6.35 -6.96
N ARG A 55 -35.18 5.63 -8.02
CA ARG A 55 -35.71 5.78 -9.38
C ARG A 55 -36.72 4.69 -9.77
N ALA A 56 -37.18 3.87 -8.82
CA ALA A 56 -38.02 2.70 -9.07
C ALA A 56 -39.32 3.04 -9.82
N ALA A 57 -39.88 4.24 -9.63
CA ALA A 57 -41.09 4.68 -10.33
C ALA A 57 -40.87 4.99 -11.83
N SER A 58 -39.62 5.28 -12.22
CA SER A 58 -39.24 5.66 -13.59
C SER A 58 -38.59 4.51 -14.38
N LEU A 59 -38.20 3.45 -13.70
CA LEU A 59 -37.45 2.33 -14.25
C LEU A 59 -38.34 1.09 -14.40
N PRO A 60 -38.04 0.21 -15.38
CA PRO A 60 -38.70 -1.09 -15.46
C PRO A 60 -38.51 -1.92 -14.18
N GLU A 61 -39.49 -2.76 -13.85
CA GLU A 61 -39.37 -3.70 -12.73
C GLU A 61 -38.28 -4.75 -13.01
N LEU A 62 -37.42 -4.99 -12.02
CA LEU A 62 -36.32 -5.94 -12.13
C LEU A 62 -36.73 -7.32 -11.59
N THR A 63 -36.35 -8.36 -12.33
CA THR A 63 -36.45 -9.74 -11.83
C THR A 63 -35.58 -9.94 -10.58
N PRO A 64 -35.88 -10.92 -9.71
CA PRO A 64 -35.06 -11.21 -8.53
C PRO A 64 -33.57 -11.42 -8.85
N ALA A 65 -33.27 -12.13 -9.95
CA ALA A 65 -31.90 -12.37 -10.40
C ALA A 65 -31.18 -11.07 -10.80
N GLN A 66 -31.85 -10.18 -11.55
CA GLN A 66 -31.29 -8.88 -11.93
C GLN A 66 -31.05 -7.98 -10.71
N ARG A 67 -31.92 -8.04 -9.70
CA ARG A 67 -31.72 -7.31 -8.43
C ARG A 67 -30.50 -7.82 -7.68
N ASN A 68 -30.27 -9.14 -7.63
CA ASN A 68 -29.06 -9.70 -7.03
C ASN A 68 -27.80 -9.28 -7.79
N LYS A 69 -27.81 -9.31 -9.12
CA LYS A 69 -26.71 -8.78 -9.95
C LYS A 69 -26.40 -7.31 -9.60
N LEU A 70 -27.42 -6.46 -9.48
CA LEU A 70 -27.22 -5.06 -9.10
C LEU A 70 -26.68 -4.90 -7.67
N ARG A 71 -27.09 -5.76 -6.73
CA ARG A 71 -26.53 -5.81 -5.38
C ARG A 71 -25.05 -6.19 -5.41
N HIS A 72 -24.65 -7.20 -6.18
CA HIS A 72 -23.23 -7.56 -6.34
C HIS A 72 -22.42 -6.39 -6.93
N LEU A 73 -22.91 -5.71 -7.96
CA LEU A 73 -22.26 -4.52 -8.52
C LEU A 73 -22.14 -3.37 -7.49
N SER A 74 -23.12 -3.24 -6.61
CA SER A 74 -23.07 -2.28 -5.49
C SER A 74 -21.98 -2.65 -4.48
N ILE A 75 -21.83 -3.94 -4.16
CA ILE A 75 -20.75 -4.44 -3.30
C ILE A 75 -19.37 -4.13 -3.92
N ILE A 76 -19.18 -4.35 -5.22
CA ILE A 76 -17.93 -4.01 -5.93
C ILE A 76 -17.61 -2.51 -5.80
N SER A 77 -18.63 -1.68 -5.96
CA SER A 77 -18.49 -0.22 -5.89
C SER A 77 -18.09 0.23 -4.48
N LEU A 78 -18.63 -0.42 -3.44
CA LEU A 78 -18.22 -0.19 -2.06
C LEU A 78 -16.80 -0.71 -1.80
N ALA A 79 -16.46 -1.90 -2.30
CA ALA A 79 -15.14 -2.53 -2.17
C ALA A 79 -14.02 -1.72 -2.86
N SER A 80 -14.36 -0.95 -3.88
CA SER A 80 -13.42 -0.04 -4.56
C SER A 80 -12.94 1.09 -3.64
N ASN A 81 -13.74 1.47 -2.63
CA ASN A 81 -13.43 2.54 -1.70
C ASN A 81 -12.93 2.01 -0.34
N LEU A 82 -13.46 0.87 0.12
CA LEU A 82 -13.20 0.33 1.45
C LEU A 82 -12.79 -1.14 1.35
N LYS A 83 -11.63 -1.47 1.93
CA LYS A 83 -11.13 -2.86 2.01
C LYS A 83 -11.87 -3.70 3.04
N CYS A 84 -12.36 -3.09 4.12
CA CYS A 84 -13.15 -3.76 5.14
C CYS A 84 -14.56 -3.18 5.11
N LEU A 85 -15.53 -3.99 4.69
CA LEU A 85 -16.92 -3.58 4.56
C LEU A 85 -17.73 -4.11 5.76
N PRO A 86 -18.21 -3.23 6.64
CA PRO A 86 -19.02 -3.65 7.78
C PRO A 86 -20.41 -4.09 7.31
N TYR A 87 -20.98 -5.10 7.98
CA TYR A 87 -22.28 -5.67 7.62
C TYR A 87 -23.40 -4.64 7.74
N SER A 88 -23.34 -3.73 8.71
CA SER A 88 -24.32 -2.65 8.87
C SER A 88 -24.42 -1.77 7.62
N LEU A 89 -23.29 -1.42 7.02
CA LEU A 89 -23.24 -0.64 5.79
C LEU A 89 -23.84 -1.44 4.62
N LEU A 90 -23.48 -2.71 4.49
CA LEU A 90 -23.98 -3.57 3.42
C LEU A 90 -25.49 -3.82 3.54
N LEU A 91 -26.00 -4.09 4.74
CA LEU A 91 -27.43 -4.26 4.99
C LEU A 91 -28.22 -3.00 4.61
N GLN A 92 -27.69 -1.81 4.95
CA GLN A 92 -28.32 -0.54 4.61
C GLN A 92 -28.30 -0.28 3.10
N GLN A 93 -27.14 -0.42 2.44
CA GLN A 93 -26.97 -0.09 1.03
C GLN A 93 -27.66 -1.07 0.07
N LEU A 94 -27.79 -2.33 0.48
CA LEU A 94 -28.42 -3.40 -0.31
C LEU A 94 -29.89 -3.65 0.07
N GLU A 95 -30.37 -2.94 1.10
CA GLU A 95 -31.72 -3.04 1.68
C GLU A 95 -32.09 -4.48 2.07
N LEU A 96 -31.17 -5.14 2.79
CA LEU A 96 -31.34 -6.51 3.27
C LEU A 96 -31.79 -6.50 4.74
N LYS A 97 -32.73 -7.37 5.07
CA LYS A 97 -33.31 -7.45 6.42
C LYS A 97 -32.47 -8.31 7.36
N ASN A 98 -31.81 -9.31 6.80
CA ASN A 98 -31.18 -10.40 7.55
C ASN A 98 -29.71 -10.54 7.17
N VAL A 99 -28.87 -10.83 8.17
CA VAL A 99 -27.45 -11.16 7.95
C VAL A 99 -27.30 -12.41 7.09
N ARG A 100 -28.22 -13.38 7.23
CA ARG A 100 -28.19 -14.62 6.44
C ARG A 100 -28.28 -14.36 4.93
N GLU A 101 -29.20 -13.50 4.53
CA GLU A 101 -29.37 -13.13 3.11
C GLU A 101 -28.15 -12.37 2.58
N LEU A 102 -27.51 -11.55 3.44
CA LEU A 102 -26.27 -10.87 3.10
C LEU A 102 -25.12 -11.86 2.90
N GLU A 103 -24.94 -12.80 3.82
CA GLU A 103 -23.90 -13.83 3.71
C GLU A 103 -24.09 -14.68 2.46
N ASP A 104 -25.32 -15.12 2.17
CA ASP A 104 -25.61 -15.93 0.97
C ASP A 104 -25.27 -15.14 -0.32
N LEU A 105 -25.55 -13.83 -0.37
CA LEU A 105 -25.13 -12.96 -1.49
C LEU A 105 -23.62 -12.74 -1.58
N LEU A 106 -22.93 -12.61 -0.43
CA LEU A 106 -21.47 -12.48 -0.41
C LEU A 106 -20.80 -13.78 -0.86
N ILE A 107 -21.33 -14.92 -0.42
CA ILE A 107 -20.90 -16.25 -0.85
C ILE A 107 -21.10 -16.38 -2.36
N GLU A 108 -22.28 -16.05 -2.89
CA GLU A 108 -22.53 -16.07 -4.35
C GLU A 108 -21.51 -15.20 -5.11
N ALA A 109 -21.23 -13.99 -4.62
CA ALA A 109 -20.26 -13.10 -5.24
C ALA A 109 -18.82 -13.67 -5.23
N VAL A 110 -18.42 -14.36 -4.15
CA VAL A 110 -17.12 -15.03 -4.07
C VAL A 110 -17.07 -16.24 -5.01
N TYR A 111 -18.15 -17.02 -5.07
CA TYR A 111 -18.25 -18.20 -5.94
C TYR A 111 -18.22 -17.84 -7.43
N CYS A 112 -18.74 -16.67 -7.79
CA CYS A 112 -18.67 -16.14 -9.16
C CYS A 112 -17.38 -15.36 -9.45
N ASP A 113 -16.38 -15.38 -8.56
CA ASP A 113 -15.12 -14.64 -8.67
C ASP A 113 -15.29 -13.12 -8.86
N ILE A 114 -16.43 -12.57 -8.43
CA ILE A 114 -16.71 -11.13 -8.51
C ILE A 114 -15.90 -10.38 -7.45
N ILE A 115 -15.82 -10.96 -6.26
CA ILE A 115 -15.01 -10.47 -5.14
C ILE A 115 -14.11 -11.59 -4.63
N GLN A 116 -12.89 -11.25 -4.26
CA GLN A 116 -11.98 -12.13 -3.52
C GLN A 116 -11.78 -11.54 -2.13
N GLY A 117 -12.01 -12.36 -1.11
CA GLY A 117 -11.97 -11.88 0.26
C GLY A 117 -12.41 -12.92 1.26
N LYS A 118 -12.52 -12.49 2.51
CA LYS A 118 -12.89 -13.34 3.65
C LYS A 118 -14.01 -12.70 4.46
N LEU A 119 -14.99 -13.51 4.84
CA LEU A 119 -16.06 -13.10 5.74
C LEU A 119 -15.55 -13.24 7.18
N ASP A 120 -15.53 -12.14 7.92
CA ASP A 120 -15.23 -12.10 9.36
C ASP A 120 -16.52 -11.91 10.15
N GLN A 121 -17.12 -13.04 10.50
CA GLN A 121 -18.36 -13.07 11.27
C GLN A 121 -18.20 -12.50 12.69
N ARG A 122 -17.00 -12.58 13.27
CA ARG A 122 -16.75 -12.10 14.63
C ARG A 122 -16.82 -10.59 14.69
N ASN A 123 -16.20 -9.92 13.72
CA ASN A 123 -16.19 -8.47 13.63
C ASN A 123 -17.34 -7.90 12.77
N GLN A 124 -18.23 -8.76 12.27
CA GLN A 124 -19.37 -8.40 11.40
C GLN A 124 -18.92 -7.58 10.18
N GLN A 125 -17.90 -8.05 9.49
CA GLN A 125 -17.34 -7.39 8.32
C GLN A 125 -16.88 -8.40 7.26
N VAL A 126 -16.74 -7.94 6.03
CA VAL A 126 -16.06 -8.68 4.96
C VAL A 126 -14.79 -7.93 4.57
N GLU A 127 -13.68 -8.65 4.57
CA GLU A 127 -12.38 -8.17 4.11
C GLU A 127 -12.26 -8.51 2.63
N VAL A 128 -12.14 -7.50 1.78
CA VAL A 128 -12.06 -7.64 0.32
C VAL A 128 -10.62 -7.37 -0.12
N ASP A 129 -9.96 -8.41 -0.63
CA ASP A 129 -8.60 -8.34 -1.15
C ASP A 129 -8.60 -7.70 -2.53
N CYS A 130 -9.40 -8.25 -3.45
CA CYS A 130 -9.62 -7.70 -4.77
C CYS A 130 -11.07 -7.86 -5.23
N SER A 131 -11.48 -7.02 -6.17
CA SER A 131 -12.80 -7.06 -6.80
C SER A 131 -12.64 -6.87 -8.29
N VAL A 132 -13.56 -7.43 -9.07
CA VAL A 132 -13.63 -7.18 -10.51
C VAL A 132 -13.90 -5.69 -10.75
N GLY A 133 -13.28 -5.13 -11.79
CA GLY A 133 -13.51 -3.75 -12.18
C GLY A 133 -14.91 -3.57 -12.79
N ARG A 134 -15.61 -2.53 -12.35
CA ARG A 134 -16.86 -2.06 -12.96
C ARG A 134 -16.58 -1.11 -14.13
N ASP A 135 -17.59 -0.85 -14.97
CA ASP A 135 -17.52 0.12 -16.05
C ASP A 135 -17.05 1.51 -15.59
N LEU A 136 -16.22 2.14 -16.42
CA LEU A 136 -15.65 3.45 -16.15
C LEU A 136 -16.56 4.56 -16.67
N GLY A 137 -16.98 5.43 -15.76
CA GLY A 137 -17.72 6.64 -16.14
C GLY A 137 -16.87 7.58 -16.98
N PRO A 138 -17.49 8.44 -17.81
CA PRO A 138 -16.77 9.38 -18.68
C PRO A 138 -15.85 10.36 -17.93
N ASN A 139 -16.03 10.53 -16.62
CA ASN A 139 -15.26 11.45 -15.77
C ASN A 139 -14.33 10.74 -14.77
N GLU A 140 -14.24 9.41 -14.77
CA GLU A 140 -13.44 8.66 -13.78
C GLU A 140 -11.98 8.48 -14.21
N LEU A 141 -11.68 8.62 -15.51
CA LEU A 141 -10.33 8.43 -16.04
C LEU A 141 -9.30 9.40 -15.42
N PRO A 142 -9.57 10.71 -15.27
CA PRO A 142 -8.66 11.62 -14.57
C PRO A 142 -8.41 11.22 -13.11
N ASN A 143 -9.42 10.71 -12.40
CA ASN A 143 -9.28 10.27 -11.01
C ASN A 143 -8.31 9.09 -10.89
N ILE A 144 -8.40 8.13 -11.82
CA ILE A 144 -7.49 6.97 -11.88
C ILE A 144 -6.06 7.45 -12.15
N ILE A 145 -5.88 8.37 -13.11
CA ILE A 145 -4.56 8.92 -13.42
C ILE A 145 -3.96 9.62 -12.19
N ASN A 146 -4.74 10.45 -11.51
CA ASN A 146 -4.27 11.16 -10.31
C ASN A 146 -3.89 10.19 -9.19
N THR A 147 -4.72 9.17 -8.94
CA THR A 147 -4.45 8.16 -7.89
C THR A 147 -3.16 7.38 -8.18
N LEU A 148 -2.95 6.99 -9.44
CA LEU A 148 -1.71 6.31 -9.84
C LEU A 148 -0.49 7.24 -9.75
N GLN A 149 -0.65 8.51 -10.12
CA GLN A 149 0.42 9.50 -10.02
C GLN A 149 0.80 9.74 -8.55
N GLU A 150 -0.17 9.89 -7.65
CA GLU A 150 0.05 10.03 -6.21
C GLU A 150 0.80 8.81 -5.65
N TRP A 151 0.42 7.61 -6.09
CA TRP A 151 1.11 6.39 -5.68
C TRP A 151 2.56 6.34 -6.17
N CYS A 152 2.83 6.69 -7.43
CA CYS A 152 4.18 6.79 -7.98
C CYS A 152 5.03 7.80 -7.20
N THR A 153 4.51 9.02 -6.99
CA THR A 153 5.20 10.06 -6.23
C THR A 153 5.43 9.65 -4.78
N GLY A 154 4.50 8.93 -4.16
CA GLY A 154 4.68 8.33 -2.83
C GLY A 154 5.84 7.33 -2.79
N CYS A 155 5.95 6.47 -3.80
CA CYS A 155 7.05 5.51 -3.90
C CYS A 155 8.40 6.21 -4.10
N GLU A 156 8.46 7.23 -4.97
CA GLU A 156 9.66 8.04 -5.20
C GLU A 156 10.11 8.77 -3.93
N ALA A 157 9.17 9.34 -3.17
CA ALA A 157 9.48 10.00 -1.90
C ALA A 157 10.07 9.04 -0.86
N VAL A 158 9.53 7.82 -0.75
CA VAL A 158 10.07 6.80 0.15
C VAL A 158 11.46 6.35 -0.29
N LEU A 159 11.68 6.14 -1.59
CA LEU A 159 12.99 5.77 -2.14
C LEU A 159 14.04 6.86 -1.88
N CYS A 160 13.70 8.12 -2.18
CA CYS A 160 14.56 9.27 -1.90
C CYS A 160 14.88 9.38 -0.40
N GLY A 161 13.88 9.19 0.46
CA GLY A 161 14.07 9.14 1.90
C GLY A 161 15.06 8.07 2.35
N ILE A 162 15.00 6.86 1.76
CA ILE A 162 15.95 5.78 2.04
C ILE A 162 17.36 6.15 1.56
N GLU A 163 17.50 6.69 0.34
CA GLU A 163 18.78 7.14 -0.22
C GLU A 163 19.44 8.21 0.67
N GLU A 164 18.65 9.17 1.17
CA GLU A 164 19.12 10.16 2.12
C GLU A 164 19.59 9.53 3.44
N GLN A 165 18.86 8.57 4.00
CA GLN A 165 19.27 7.89 5.23
C GLN A 165 20.57 7.10 5.04
N VAL A 166 20.73 6.45 3.89
CA VAL A 166 21.98 5.76 3.53
C VAL A 166 23.14 6.75 3.43
N SER A 167 22.92 7.88 2.75
CA SER A 167 23.93 8.95 2.62
C SER A 167 24.34 9.52 3.99
N ARG A 168 23.36 9.83 4.85
CA ARG A 168 23.62 10.31 6.22
C ARG A 168 24.40 9.30 7.05
N ALA A 169 24.04 8.02 7.00
CA ALA A 169 24.73 6.95 7.71
C ALA A 169 26.19 6.80 7.24
N ASN A 170 26.43 6.89 5.93
CA ASN A 170 27.77 6.83 5.34
C ASN A 170 28.62 8.04 5.73
N GLN A 171 28.07 9.26 5.65
CA GLN A 171 28.76 10.48 6.08
C GLN A 171 29.10 10.45 7.58
N TYR A 172 28.17 9.98 8.41
CA TYR A 172 28.41 9.80 9.84
C TYR A 172 29.55 8.81 10.09
N ARG A 173 29.52 7.65 9.43
CA ARG A 173 30.60 6.65 9.52
C ARG A 173 31.95 7.23 9.10
N GLU A 174 31.99 7.98 8.00
CA GLU A 174 33.23 8.60 7.50
C GLU A 174 33.77 9.67 8.47
N SER A 175 32.89 10.52 9.02
CA SER A 175 33.26 11.51 10.03
C SER A 175 33.83 10.84 11.30
N GLN A 176 33.16 9.80 11.80
CA GLN A 176 33.64 9.03 12.94
C GLN A 176 34.99 8.36 12.67
N LEU A 177 35.20 7.83 11.46
CA LEU A 177 36.48 7.26 11.07
C LEU A 177 37.59 8.32 11.04
N LYS A 178 37.31 9.52 10.50
CA LYS A 178 38.27 10.65 10.50
C LYS A 178 38.66 11.06 11.93
N VAL A 179 37.67 11.22 12.82
CA VAL A 179 37.91 11.55 14.23
C VAL A 179 38.76 10.47 14.90
N LYS A 180 38.41 9.19 14.69
CA LYS A 180 39.19 8.06 15.25
C LYS A 180 40.64 8.08 14.79
N VAL A 181 40.89 8.23 13.48
CA VAL A 181 42.25 8.28 12.91
C VAL A 181 43.03 9.48 13.44
N GLN A 182 42.37 10.64 13.60
CA GLN A 182 43.01 11.83 14.15
C GLN A 182 43.44 11.61 15.59
N VAL A 183 42.55 11.07 16.45
CA VAL A 183 42.87 10.73 17.84
C VAL A 183 44.02 9.72 17.91
N GLU A 184 44.00 8.65 17.10
CA GLU A 184 45.08 7.65 17.05
C GLU A 184 46.42 8.27 16.62
N THR A 185 46.40 9.22 15.69
CA THR A 185 47.60 9.93 15.21
C THR A 185 48.18 10.85 16.29
N GLU A 186 47.33 11.64 16.97
CA GLU A 186 47.74 12.50 18.07
C GLU A 186 48.33 11.69 19.24
N VAL A 187 47.69 10.56 19.60
CA VAL A 187 48.23 9.64 20.62
C VAL A 187 49.61 9.09 20.22
N SER A 188 49.78 8.69 18.95
CA SER A 188 51.08 8.23 18.43
C SER A 188 52.15 9.32 18.48
N ASN A 189 51.80 10.56 18.11
CA ASN A 189 52.73 11.69 18.15
C ASN A 189 53.14 12.03 19.59
N LEU A 190 52.19 12.07 20.54
CA LEU A 190 52.48 12.29 21.96
C LEU A 190 53.39 11.19 22.53
N GLN A 191 53.15 9.92 22.20
CA GLN A 191 54.01 8.82 22.63
C GLN A 191 55.46 8.98 22.11
N LYS A 192 55.64 9.44 20.87
CA LYS A 192 56.98 9.68 20.29
C LYS A 192 57.69 10.83 20.98
N THR A 193 57.00 11.95 21.22
CA THR A 193 57.56 13.12 21.92
C THR A 193 57.98 12.77 23.34
N LEU A 194 57.13 12.03 24.10
CA LEU A 194 57.46 11.57 25.44
C LEU A 194 58.70 10.66 25.46
N LYS A 195 58.83 9.73 24.50
CA LYS A 195 60.01 8.87 24.37
C LYS A 195 61.29 9.66 24.02
N ALA A 196 61.19 10.68 23.17
CA ALA A 196 62.32 11.52 22.79
C ALA A 196 62.79 12.41 23.97
N SER A 197 61.86 12.96 24.75
CA SER A 197 62.18 13.73 25.97
C SER A 197 62.78 12.86 27.08
N ALA A 198 62.46 11.56 27.13
CA ALA A 198 63.07 10.61 28.05
C ALA A 198 64.50 10.17 27.64
N ALA A 199 64.95 10.48 26.42
CA ALA A 199 66.24 10.03 25.87
C ALA A 199 67.39 11.05 26.00
N SER A 200 67.19 12.21 26.65
CA SER A 200 68.29 13.11 27.05
C SER A 200 68.82 12.74 28.44
N PRO A 201 70.13 12.50 28.63
CA PRO A 201 70.67 11.91 29.86
C PRO A 201 70.95 12.98 30.92
N SER A 202 70.37 12.82 32.12
CA SER A 202 71.01 13.31 33.35
C SER A 202 71.37 12.11 34.22
N SER A 203 72.67 11.93 34.38
CA SER A 203 73.36 10.98 35.25
C SER A 203 72.91 11.05 36.72
N GLY A 204 72.58 9.89 37.29
CA GLY A 204 72.51 9.63 38.73
C GLY A 204 72.35 8.12 38.99
N PRO A 205 73.21 7.47 39.81
CA PRO A 205 73.31 6.00 39.85
C PRO A 205 72.28 5.31 40.77
N ALA A 206 71.95 4.07 40.39
CA ALA A 206 71.09 3.05 41.03
C ALA A 206 71.71 2.50 42.35
N PRO A 207 71.16 1.51 43.13
CA PRO A 207 70.33 0.37 42.67
C PRO A 207 69.31 -0.30 43.67
N ALA A 208 68.68 -1.37 43.14
CA ALA A 208 68.36 -2.67 43.78
C ALA A 208 66.89 -2.98 44.16
N GLY A 209 66.36 -4.07 43.57
CA GLY A 209 65.13 -4.77 43.96
C GLY A 209 64.68 -5.79 42.91
N ALA A 210 64.58 -7.06 43.28
CA ALA A 210 64.62 -8.25 42.42
C ALA A 210 63.29 -8.70 41.76
N ALA A 211 63.46 -9.29 40.56
CA ALA A 211 62.89 -10.53 39.98
C ALA A 211 61.39 -10.94 40.14
N SER A 212 60.73 -11.05 38.97
CA SER A 212 59.94 -12.18 38.43
C SER A 212 58.71 -12.77 39.16
N ASN A 213 57.50 -12.65 38.59
CA ASN A 213 56.89 -13.65 37.65
C ASN A 213 55.36 -13.49 37.41
N GLN A 214 54.96 -13.76 36.15
CA GLN A 214 53.70 -14.35 35.62
C GLN A 214 52.40 -13.52 35.43
N ASP A 215 52.17 -13.18 34.15
CA ASP A 215 51.02 -13.50 33.27
C ASP A 215 49.60 -13.72 33.85
N ALA A 216 48.63 -12.89 33.41
CA ALA A 216 47.31 -13.32 32.89
C ALA A 216 46.47 -12.12 32.37
N ASP A 217 46.14 -12.22 31.09
CA ASP A 217 45.02 -11.70 30.27
C ASP A 217 43.91 -10.78 30.87
N GLN A 218 43.70 -9.63 30.20
CA GLN A 218 42.50 -8.79 29.89
C GLN A 218 41.11 -8.98 30.58
N PRO A 219 40.10 -8.06 30.40
CA PRO A 219 40.10 -6.60 30.15
C PRO A 219 38.99 -5.82 30.94
N ALA A 220 38.94 -4.48 30.75
CA ALA A 220 37.72 -3.64 30.58
C ALA A 220 37.46 -2.44 31.55
N GLU A 221 37.29 -1.28 30.90
CA GLU A 221 36.49 -0.06 31.21
C GLU A 221 36.92 0.91 32.34
N PRO A 222 37.21 2.20 32.01
CA PRO A 222 37.15 3.31 32.96
C PRO A 222 35.76 3.98 32.96
N ARG A 223 35.14 3.98 34.15
CA ARG A 223 33.97 4.79 34.50
C ARG A 223 34.31 6.28 34.61
N ASP A 224 33.40 7.13 34.14
CA ASP A 224 33.30 8.55 34.49
C ASP A 224 32.89 8.76 35.97
N PRO A 225 33.26 9.90 36.59
CA PRO A 225 32.93 10.23 37.97
C PRO A 225 31.66 11.08 38.07
N ALA A 226 30.79 10.79 39.03
CA ALA A 226 29.75 11.70 39.47
C ALA A 226 29.70 11.75 41.00
N SER A 227 29.83 12.96 41.55
CA SER A 227 29.72 13.24 42.98
C SER A 227 28.38 13.89 43.30
N SER A 228 27.70 13.29 44.28
CA SER A 228 26.89 13.89 45.35
C SER A 228 25.60 14.66 45.01
N GLN A 229 24.45 14.14 45.45
CA GLN A 229 23.75 14.54 46.70
C GLN A 229 22.34 13.90 46.77
N GLU A 230 22.02 13.31 47.93
CA GLU A 230 20.67 12.92 48.38
C GLU A 230 20.15 14.00 49.36
N PRO A 231 18.83 14.11 49.67
CA PRO A 231 18.22 13.21 50.67
C PRO A 231 16.74 12.77 50.44
N ARG A 232 16.46 11.52 50.84
CA ARG A 232 15.29 10.89 51.56
C ARG A 232 13.89 11.55 51.52
N GLN A 233 12.70 10.90 51.57
CA GLN A 233 12.07 9.53 51.57
C GLN A 233 10.52 9.79 51.79
N PRO A 234 9.57 8.84 52.02
CA PRO A 234 9.35 7.42 51.62
C PRO A 234 7.88 7.11 51.16
N GLY A 235 7.58 5.92 50.61
CA GLY A 235 6.16 5.51 50.42
C GLY A 235 5.77 4.22 49.63
N LYS A 236 6.38 3.07 49.94
CA LYS A 236 5.93 1.66 49.75
C LYS A 236 4.63 1.31 48.94
N LYS A 237 4.74 0.51 47.86
CA LYS A 237 4.28 -0.92 47.71
C LYS A 237 4.09 -1.39 46.24
N SER A 238 4.93 -2.35 45.85
CA SER A 238 4.60 -3.65 45.20
C SER A 238 3.90 -3.74 43.82
N SER A 239 4.68 -4.27 42.86
CA SER A 239 4.37 -5.45 42.01
C SER A 239 4.01 -5.29 40.52
N LYS A 240 4.93 -5.85 39.72
CA LYS A 240 4.75 -6.66 38.48
C LYS A 240 4.57 -5.92 37.13
N VAL A 241 5.72 -5.77 36.47
CA VAL A 241 5.94 -5.48 35.05
C VAL A 241 5.36 -6.59 34.14
N LYS A 242 4.71 -6.18 33.03
CA LYS A 242 4.78 -6.88 31.74
C LYS A 242 4.62 -5.86 30.59
N GLY A 243 5.70 -5.62 29.86
CA GLY A 243 5.79 -4.63 28.79
C GLY A 243 5.08 -5.02 27.48
N PRO A 244 5.00 -4.09 26.52
CA PRO A 244 4.23 -4.22 25.28
C PRO A 244 4.91 -5.14 24.25
N PRO A 245 4.16 -5.79 23.33
CA PRO A 245 4.72 -6.72 22.37
C PRO A 245 5.36 -6.01 21.17
N ARG A 246 6.47 -6.58 20.70
CA ARG A 246 7.20 -6.20 19.48
C ARG A 246 6.43 -6.60 18.20
N PRO A 247 6.63 -5.89 17.08
CA PRO A 247 6.05 -6.25 15.79
C PRO A 247 6.70 -7.53 15.25
N ARG A 248 5.88 -8.43 14.70
CA ARG A 248 6.36 -9.65 14.03
C ARG A 248 6.84 -9.32 12.63
N HIS A 249 8.05 -9.76 12.33
CA HIS A 249 8.63 -9.82 10.99
C HIS A 249 7.73 -10.62 10.04
N CYS A 250 7.42 -10.07 8.87
CA CYS A 250 7.02 -10.84 7.70
C CYS A 250 8.28 -11.23 6.93
N SER A 251 8.59 -12.51 6.92
CA SER A 251 9.61 -13.08 6.02
C SER A 251 9.11 -12.97 4.57
N LEU A 252 9.87 -12.26 3.77
CA LEU A 252 9.82 -12.34 2.31
C LEU A 252 10.48 -13.66 1.90
N GLU A 253 9.68 -14.69 1.62
CA GLU A 253 10.14 -15.87 0.89
C GLU A 253 9.99 -15.60 -0.61
N SER A 254 11.13 -15.61 -1.30
CA SER A 254 11.29 -15.44 -2.74
C SER A 254 10.84 -16.70 -3.47
N ALA A 255 9.87 -16.58 -4.38
CA ALA A 255 9.59 -17.59 -5.40
C ALA A 255 9.54 -16.90 -6.77
N ALA A 256 10.67 -16.93 -7.47
CA ALA A 256 10.80 -16.54 -8.86
C ALA A 256 10.44 -17.75 -9.76
N GLN A 257 9.37 -17.63 -10.56
CA GLN A 257 9.25 -18.34 -11.84
C GLN A 257 8.34 -17.56 -12.81
N PRO A 258 8.57 -17.67 -14.13
CA PRO A 258 8.12 -16.70 -15.12
C PRO A 258 6.66 -16.97 -15.53
N ARG A 259 5.86 -15.92 -15.66
CA ARG A 259 4.57 -16.02 -16.36
C ARG A 259 4.60 -15.21 -17.63
N ALA A 260 4.52 -15.95 -18.73
CA ALA A 260 4.34 -15.45 -20.06
C ALA A 260 3.11 -14.54 -20.14
N SER A 261 3.24 -13.49 -20.94
CA SER A 261 2.20 -12.53 -21.28
C SER A 261 0.93 -13.25 -21.76
N THR A 262 -0.12 -13.15 -20.95
CA THR A 262 -1.52 -13.39 -21.35
C THR A 262 -2.35 -12.15 -21.01
N PHE A 263 -1.79 -10.98 -21.29
CA PHE A 263 -2.56 -9.75 -21.50
C PHE A 263 -3.16 -9.85 -22.90
N ASP A 264 -4.32 -10.51 -23.05
CA ASP A 264 -5.22 -10.27 -24.20
C ASP A 264 -6.59 -10.99 -24.15
N LEU A 265 -6.94 -11.74 -23.09
CA LEU A 265 -8.24 -12.47 -23.07
C LEU A 265 -9.25 -12.05 -22.00
N VAL A 266 -8.92 -11.13 -21.09
CA VAL A 266 -9.84 -10.77 -19.98
C VAL A 266 -10.86 -9.70 -20.40
N GLY A 267 -10.56 -8.90 -21.43
CA GLY A 267 -11.47 -7.87 -21.94
C GLY A 267 -12.69 -8.38 -22.71
N THR A 268 -12.65 -9.62 -23.21
CA THR A 268 -13.74 -10.19 -24.04
C THR A 268 -14.81 -10.91 -23.20
N LEU A 269 -14.49 -11.31 -21.97
CA LEU A 269 -15.42 -12.08 -21.12
C LEU A 269 -16.43 -11.20 -20.37
N VAL A 270 -16.08 -9.96 -20.03
CA VAL A 270 -16.98 -9.06 -19.29
C VAL A 270 -18.17 -8.60 -20.15
N LEU A 271 -17.96 -8.34 -21.44
CA LEU A 271 -19.08 -8.09 -22.37
C LEU A 271 -19.88 -9.35 -22.70
N SER A 272 -19.26 -10.53 -22.64
CA SER A 272 -19.97 -11.79 -22.92
C SER A 272 -20.98 -12.13 -21.81
N PHE A 273 -20.69 -11.80 -20.55
CA PHE A 273 -21.63 -12.03 -19.45
C PHE A 273 -22.76 -10.99 -19.36
N LEU A 274 -22.58 -9.78 -19.89
CA LEU A 274 -23.64 -8.75 -19.90
C LEU A 274 -24.58 -8.86 -21.12
N VAL A 275 -24.16 -9.51 -22.21
CA VAL A 275 -24.93 -9.61 -23.47
C VAL A 275 -25.70 -10.94 -23.61
N ILE A 276 -25.47 -11.94 -22.76
CA ILE A 276 -26.16 -13.24 -22.89
C ILE A 276 -27.59 -13.25 -22.29
N GLU A 277 -28.00 -12.26 -21.49
CA GLU A 277 -29.36 -12.18 -20.93
C GLU A 277 -29.91 -10.74 -20.80
N ILE A 278 -29.89 -10.00 -21.92
CA ILE A 278 -30.82 -8.88 -22.20
C ILE A 278 -31.62 -9.27 -23.43
#